data_AF-A5KWA4-F1
#
_entry.id   AF-A5KWA4-F1
#
_cell.length_a   1.000
_cell.length_b   1.000
_cell.length_c   1.000
_cell.angle_alpha   90.00
_cell.angle_beta   90.00
_cell.angle_gamma   90.00
#
_symmetry.space_group_name_H-M   'P 1'
#
loop_
_entity.id
_entity.type
_entity.pdbx_description
1 polymer ?
#
loop_
_entity_poly.entity_id
_entity_poly.type
_entity_poly.pdbx_seq_one_letter_code
_entity_poly.pdbx_strand_id
1 'polypeptide(L)'
;MGFDNWMPAFYQPNAVELAKQSSYLVGTYDSYNTAIPAQLNDSWLTAQLPDPIRKTCAIELADGSLKKGFRGNGFYLNPNCHLDYVKQRAKDIMNFGHFNSLFLDVDATAMAREDYSDNTSESEMLSAFNNRMQGLSEQPSLVLGSEDGNSLTTKGIAFAHGLETIGFGWTDKDMKENRQSPYFLGRWYPDHKPDFFFKPAKVKEPYKSLLFSPQYRVPLYQTVFHDEVINTHHWHSDSLKFTNMKTNRDLTAMLYNTPAMVHLTRDEAVKSTSPRLKALKHYQDGFEPIHEQLWNKALIDFSWLNSKGTAQQTTFSDGSKIIANFSDQVFDKGDIDVAAASINAILSNGEVIKWKAELN
;
A
#
# COMPACT_ATOMS: atom_id res chain seq x y z
N MET A 1 -9.38 1.73 7.89
CA MET A 1 -10.28 0.74 7.25
C MET A 1 -10.60 1.21 5.84
N GLY A 2 -10.28 0.39 4.84
CA GLY A 2 -10.54 0.71 3.43
C GLY A 2 -11.59 -0.23 2.83
N PHE A 3 -12.55 0.32 2.11
CA PHE A 3 -13.50 -0.45 1.29
C PHE A 3 -13.02 -0.49 -0.17
N ASP A 4 -13.27 -1.62 -0.83
CA ASP A 4 -12.93 -1.88 -2.24
C ASP A 4 -13.76 -1.06 -3.22
N ASN A 5 -14.87 -0.49 -2.77
CA ASN A 5 -15.64 0.53 -3.47
C ASN A 5 -16.55 1.29 -2.48
N TRP A 6 -17.25 2.32 -2.96
CA TRP A 6 -18.02 3.24 -2.12
C TRP A 6 -19.47 2.79 -1.87
N MET A 7 -20.00 1.83 -2.61
CA MET A 7 -21.40 1.42 -2.51
C MET A 7 -21.80 0.89 -1.12
N PRO A 8 -20.99 0.06 -0.42
CA PRO A 8 -21.35 -0.46 0.90
C PRO A 8 -21.68 0.64 1.92
N ALA A 9 -21.00 1.78 1.86
CA ALA A 9 -21.25 2.90 2.77
C ALA A 9 -22.64 3.52 2.55
N PHE A 10 -23.16 3.50 1.32
CA PHE A 10 -24.50 4.04 1.03
C PHE A 10 -25.60 3.12 1.57
N TYR A 11 -25.34 1.80 1.63
CA TYR A 11 -26.27 0.84 2.22
C TYR A 11 -26.19 0.78 3.75
N GLN A 12 -25.03 1.09 4.35
CA GLN A 12 -24.77 0.99 5.79
C GLN A 12 -24.01 2.22 6.33
N PRO A 13 -24.58 3.44 6.22
CA PRO A 13 -23.89 4.67 6.61
C PRO A 13 -23.56 4.71 8.11
N ASN A 14 -24.37 4.05 8.95
CA ASN A 14 -24.13 3.89 10.38
C ASN A 14 -22.81 3.18 10.71
N ALA A 15 -22.35 2.27 9.85
CA ALA A 15 -21.07 1.59 10.05
C ALA A 15 -19.88 2.54 9.87
N VAL A 16 -19.98 3.47 8.91
CA VAL A 16 -18.97 4.51 8.68
C VAL A 16 -18.92 5.47 9.87
N GLU A 17 -20.08 5.90 10.36
CA GLU A 17 -20.13 6.81 11.53
C GLU A 17 -19.59 6.17 12.80
N LEU A 18 -19.95 4.91 13.09
CA LEU A 18 -19.44 4.20 14.26
C LEU A 18 -17.91 4.07 14.21
N ALA A 19 -17.38 3.76 13.03
CA ALA A 19 -15.95 3.64 12.82
C ALA A 19 -15.20 4.97 13.04
N LYS A 20 -15.75 6.09 12.56
CA LYS A 20 -15.22 7.44 12.81
C LYS A 20 -15.31 7.83 14.28
N GLN A 21 -16.42 7.51 14.96
CA GLN A 21 -16.56 7.71 16.41
C GLN A 21 -15.54 6.89 17.21
N SER A 22 -15.07 5.78 16.64
CA SER A 22 -14.00 4.95 17.17
C SER A 22 -12.60 5.44 16.74
N SER A 23 -12.50 6.65 16.20
CA SER A 23 -11.27 7.31 15.75
C SER A 23 -10.55 6.63 14.57
N TYR A 24 -11.22 5.76 13.81
CA TYR A 24 -10.63 5.18 12.61
C TYR A 24 -10.66 6.15 11.42
N LEU A 25 -9.61 6.08 10.60
CA LEU A 25 -9.72 6.43 9.19
C LEU A 25 -10.58 5.37 8.48
N VAL A 26 -11.62 5.82 7.78
CA VAL A 26 -12.56 5.03 7.02
C VAL A 26 -12.61 5.60 5.62
N GLY A 27 -12.14 4.83 4.66
CA GLY A 27 -12.04 5.29 3.28
C GLY A 27 -12.51 4.27 2.27
N THR A 28 -12.54 4.73 1.02
CA THR A 28 -12.97 3.95 -0.14
C THR A 28 -11.93 3.99 -1.24
N TYR A 29 -11.94 2.96 -2.08
CA TYR A 29 -11.20 2.91 -3.33
C TYR A 29 -11.95 3.69 -4.43
N ASP A 30 -11.21 4.52 -5.16
CA ASP A 30 -11.67 5.14 -6.39
C ASP A 30 -10.51 5.28 -7.40
N SER A 31 -10.82 5.54 -8.66
CA SER A 31 -9.82 5.78 -9.71
C SER A 31 -10.44 6.57 -10.85
N TYR A 32 -9.62 7.36 -11.56
CA TYR A 32 -10.02 8.12 -12.74
C TYR A 32 -9.10 7.87 -13.93
N ASN A 33 -8.25 6.86 -13.82
CA ASN A 33 -7.16 6.66 -14.75
C ASN A 33 -7.61 5.90 -16.02
N THR A 34 -8.61 5.02 -15.94
CA THR A 34 -9.16 4.30 -17.11
C THR A 34 -10.64 4.60 -17.28
N ALA A 35 -11.08 4.93 -18.50
CA ALA A 35 -12.50 4.90 -18.86
C ALA A 35 -12.79 3.73 -19.81
N ILE A 36 -13.92 3.06 -19.59
CA ILE A 36 -14.42 1.99 -20.46
C ILE A 36 -15.75 2.40 -21.13
N PRO A 37 -16.10 1.82 -22.29
CA PRO A 37 -17.45 1.95 -22.84
C PRO A 37 -18.51 1.50 -21.82
N ALA A 38 -19.63 2.22 -21.78
CA ALA A 38 -20.80 1.80 -20.99
C ALA A 38 -21.20 0.35 -21.35
N GLN A 39 -21.71 -0.41 -20.37
CA GLN A 39 -22.13 -1.81 -20.53
C GLN A 39 -21.00 -2.81 -20.80
N LEU A 40 -19.74 -2.39 -20.99
CA LEU A 40 -18.63 -3.32 -21.13
C LEU A 40 -18.37 -4.07 -19.82
N ASN A 41 -18.42 -3.36 -18.69
CA ASN A 41 -18.31 -3.92 -17.36
C ASN A 41 -18.91 -2.98 -16.32
N ASP A 42 -20.22 -3.12 -16.06
CA ASP A 42 -20.95 -2.21 -15.17
C ASP A 42 -20.56 -2.33 -13.69
N SER A 43 -19.84 -3.37 -13.29
CA SER A 43 -19.33 -3.51 -11.92
C SER A 43 -18.04 -2.71 -11.68
N TRP A 44 -17.35 -2.25 -12.73
CA TRP A 44 -16.15 -1.43 -12.59
C TRP A 44 -16.50 0.05 -12.45
N LEU A 45 -17.07 0.40 -11.30
CA LEU A 45 -17.67 1.72 -11.00
C LEU A 45 -16.75 2.91 -11.26
N THR A 46 -15.45 2.75 -11.03
CA THR A 46 -14.44 3.81 -11.18
C THR A 46 -14.16 4.14 -12.65
N ALA A 47 -14.31 3.16 -13.55
CA ALA A 47 -14.14 3.35 -14.98
C ALA A 47 -15.40 3.84 -15.72
N GLN A 48 -16.51 4.01 -14.99
CA GLN A 48 -17.77 4.57 -15.52
C GLN A 48 -17.71 6.09 -15.48
N LEU A 49 -17.13 6.67 -16.54
CA LEU A 49 -16.97 8.12 -16.70
C LEU A 49 -17.88 8.66 -17.81
N PRO A 50 -18.31 9.94 -17.73
CA PRO A 50 -19.15 10.56 -18.74
C PRO A 50 -18.59 10.45 -20.16
N ASP A 51 -19.51 10.38 -21.12
CA ASP A 51 -19.20 10.28 -22.54
C ASP A 51 -18.18 11.31 -23.05
N PRO A 52 -18.25 12.61 -22.67
CA PRO A 52 -17.22 13.57 -23.05
C PRO A 52 -15.83 13.14 -22.59
N ILE A 53 -15.65 12.87 -21.29
CA ILE A 53 -14.36 12.45 -20.70
C ILE A 53 -13.82 11.20 -21.39
N ARG A 54 -14.66 10.19 -21.57
CA ARG A 54 -14.28 8.93 -22.21
C ARG A 54 -13.83 9.10 -23.67
N LYS A 55 -14.37 10.10 -24.38
CA LYS A 55 -14.10 10.34 -25.81
C LYS A 55 -12.96 11.34 -26.04
N THR A 56 -12.73 12.28 -25.12
CA THR A 56 -11.80 13.40 -25.34
C THR A 56 -10.55 13.34 -24.46
N CYS A 57 -10.54 12.56 -23.37
CA CYS A 57 -9.39 12.52 -22.46
C CYS A 57 -8.44 11.35 -22.68
N ALA A 58 -8.69 10.49 -23.68
CA ALA A 58 -7.84 9.33 -23.92
C ALA A 58 -6.45 9.79 -24.38
N ILE A 59 -5.41 9.27 -23.74
CA ILE A 59 -4.02 9.59 -24.09
C ILE A 59 -3.72 9.08 -25.50
N GLU A 60 -3.27 9.97 -26.38
CA GLU A 60 -2.83 9.65 -27.73
C GLU A 60 -1.31 9.45 -27.77
N LEU A 61 -0.85 8.37 -28.43
CA LEU A 61 0.56 8.05 -28.63
C LEU A 61 1.11 8.73 -29.88
N ALA A 62 2.43 8.74 -30.03
CA ALA A 62 3.12 9.37 -31.16
C ALA A 62 2.68 8.86 -32.55
N ASP A 63 2.16 7.63 -32.63
CA ASP A 63 1.65 7.01 -33.87
C ASP A 63 0.17 7.32 -34.14
N GLY A 64 -0.45 8.18 -33.32
CA GLY A 64 -1.88 8.52 -33.37
C GLY A 64 -2.80 7.45 -32.76
N SER A 65 -2.26 6.36 -32.21
CA SER A 65 -3.06 5.35 -31.55
C SER A 65 -3.38 5.73 -30.09
N LEU A 66 -4.56 5.36 -29.61
CA LEU A 66 -4.97 5.62 -28.24
C LEU A 66 -4.39 4.58 -27.27
N LYS A 67 -3.86 5.06 -26.15
CA LYS A 67 -3.26 4.21 -25.12
C LYS A 67 -4.32 3.37 -24.41
N LYS A 68 -4.29 2.06 -24.64
CA LYS A 68 -5.17 1.10 -23.95
C LYS A 68 -5.02 1.14 -22.44
N GLY A 69 -6.17 1.12 -21.76
CA GLY A 69 -6.27 1.15 -20.31
C GLY A 69 -5.94 -0.20 -19.66
N PHE A 70 -6.28 -0.31 -18.37
CA PHE A 70 -5.92 -1.47 -17.57
C PHE A 70 -6.42 -2.80 -18.18
N ARG A 71 -5.50 -3.77 -18.28
CA ARG A 71 -5.69 -5.08 -18.94
C ARG A 71 -6.22 -5.00 -20.38
N GLY A 72 -5.96 -3.89 -21.09
CA GLY A 72 -6.37 -3.71 -22.48
C GLY A 72 -7.81 -3.20 -22.67
N ASN A 73 -8.54 -2.93 -21.59
CA ASN A 73 -9.91 -2.41 -21.66
C ASN A 73 -9.89 -0.88 -21.69
N GLY A 74 -10.76 -0.29 -22.51
CA GLY A 74 -10.89 1.15 -22.59
C GLY A 74 -9.58 1.86 -22.91
N PHE A 75 -9.42 3.06 -22.35
CA PHE A 75 -8.23 3.89 -22.55
C PHE A 75 -7.76 4.53 -21.25
N TYR A 76 -6.45 4.69 -21.10
CA TYR A 76 -5.89 5.54 -20.05
C TYR A 76 -6.18 7.01 -20.37
N LEU A 77 -6.44 7.80 -19.34
CA LEU A 77 -6.86 9.19 -19.47
C LEU A 77 -5.78 10.17 -19.02
N ASN A 78 -5.66 11.29 -19.72
CA ASN A 78 -4.85 12.42 -19.28
C ASN A 78 -5.47 13.02 -18.00
N PRO A 79 -4.72 13.10 -16.88
CA PRO A 79 -5.29 13.45 -15.61
C PRO A 79 -5.72 14.93 -15.50
N ASN A 80 -5.22 15.80 -16.38
CA ASN A 80 -5.61 17.20 -16.45
C ASN A 80 -6.97 17.41 -17.15
N CYS A 81 -7.36 16.47 -18.01
CA CYS A 81 -8.59 16.56 -18.79
C CYS A 81 -9.83 16.43 -17.88
N HIS A 82 -10.71 17.44 -17.93
CA HIS A 82 -11.90 17.52 -17.06
C HIS A 82 -11.62 17.39 -15.55
N LEU A 83 -10.51 17.96 -15.08
CA LEU A 83 -10.07 17.87 -13.68
C LEU A 83 -11.16 18.31 -12.67
N ASP A 84 -11.94 19.35 -12.98
CA ASP A 84 -13.00 19.84 -12.09
C ASP A 84 -14.10 18.79 -11.86
N TYR A 85 -14.47 18.05 -12.91
CA TYR A 85 -15.42 16.95 -12.77
C TYR A 85 -14.88 15.85 -11.86
N VAL A 86 -13.62 15.45 -12.07
CA VAL A 86 -12.96 14.41 -11.26
C VAL A 86 -12.90 14.83 -9.79
N LYS A 87 -12.49 16.07 -9.53
CA LYS A 87 -12.46 16.63 -8.18
C LYS A 87 -13.85 16.66 -7.56
N GLN A 88 -14.88 17.07 -8.30
CA GLN A 88 -16.24 17.10 -7.79
C GLN A 88 -16.79 15.70 -7.50
N ARG A 89 -16.60 14.72 -8.40
CA ARG A 89 -17.03 13.33 -8.19
C ARG A 89 -16.38 12.72 -6.95
N ALA A 90 -15.08 12.92 -6.75
CA ALA A 90 -14.38 12.44 -5.55
C ALA A 90 -14.96 13.08 -4.28
N LYS A 91 -15.21 14.39 -4.30
CA LYS A 91 -15.84 15.12 -3.19
C LYS A 91 -17.25 14.61 -2.90
N ASP A 92 -18.04 14.34 -3.93
CA ASP A 92 -19.40 13.82 -3.79
C ASP A 92 -19.39 12.40 -3.19
N ILE A 93 -18.49 11.52 -3.65
CA ILE A 93 -18.32 10.18 -3.08
C ILE A 93 -17.94 10.25 -1.60
N MET A 94 -17.03 11.15 -1.24
CA MET A 94 -16.64 11.38 0.16
C MET A 94 -17.78 11.91 1.00
N ASN A 95 -18.52 12.90 0.48
CA ASN A 95 -19.65 13.50 1.18
C ASN A 95 -20.79 12.50 1.37
N PHE A 96 -21.26 11.83 0.31
CA PHE A 96 -22.37 10.89 0.39
C PHE A 96 -22.01 9.58 1.11
N GLY A 97 -20.73 9.19 1.07
CA GLY A 97 -20.23 8.03 1.79
C GLY A 97 -19.80 8.30 3.23
N HIS A 98 -19.82 9.58 3.63
CA HIS A 98 -19.43 10.07 4.96
C HIS A 98 -17.98 9.71 5.36
N PHE A 99 -17.13 9.45 4.37
CA PHE A 99 -15.75 9.01 4.56
C PHE A 99 -14.84 10.15 5.05
N ASN A 100 -13.79 9.79 5.77
CA ASN A 100 -12.70 10.71 6.17
C ASN A 100 -11.35 10.33 5.54
N SER A 101 -11.35 9.36 4.61
CA SER A 101 -10.18 8.96 3.85
C SER A 101 -10.56 8.50 2.44
N LEU A 102 -9.64 8.66 1.47
CA LEU A 102 -9.79 8.20 0.09
C LEU A 102 -8.52 7.47 -0.31
N PHE A 103 -8.66 6.32 -0.95
CA PHE A 103 -7.59 5.67 -1.70
C PHE A 103 -7.81 5.92 -3.20
N LEU A 104 -6.94 6.72 -3.81
CA LEU A 104 -7.00 7.07 -5.22
C LEU A 104 -6.02 6.21 -6.01
N ASP A 105 -6.52 5.20 -6.70
CA ASP A 105 -5.69 4.22 -7.40
C ASP A 105 -4.92 4.84 -8.57
N VAL A 106 -3.71 4.32 -8.81
CA VAL A 106 -2.79 4.65 -9.91
C VAL A 106 -2.18 6.06 -9.89
N ASP A 107 -2.81 7.07 -9.31
CA ASP A 107 -2.34 8.47 -9.41
C ASP A 107 -0.93 8.70 -8.79
N ALA A 108 -0.52 7.88 -7.82
CA ALA A 108 0.83 7.90 -7.24
C ALA A 108 1.81 6.84 -7.80
N THR A 109 1.51 6.20 -8.93
CA THR A 109 2.40 5.18 -9.54
C THR A 109 3.49 5.76 -10.45
N ALA A 110 3.47 7.08 -10.69
CA ALA A 110 4.33 7.80 -11.63
C ALA A 110 4.29 7.26 -13.08
N MET A 111 3.10 7.06 -13.64
CA MET A 111 2.95 6.75 -15.08
C MET A 111 3.25 7.98 -15.96
N ALA A 112 4.51 8.40 -15.97
CA ALA A 112 5.04 9.42 -16.87
C ALA A 112 4.87 8.95 -18.32
N ARG A 113 4.11 9.73 -19.11
CA ARG A 113 3.86 9.48 -20.54
C ARG A 113 3.53 10.80 -21.23
N GLU A 114 3.84 10.87 -22.51
CA GLU A 114 3.37 11.93 -23.40
C GLU A 114 1.91 11.68 -23.81
N ASP A 115 1.18 12.77 -24.06
CA ASP A 115 -0.13 12.77 -24.72
C ASP A 115 -0.09 13.70 -25.92
N TYR A 116 -0.11 13.12 -27.12
CA TYR A 116 0.04 13.84 -28.38
C TYR A 116 -1.23 14.60 -28.79
N SER A 117 -2.38 14.31 -28.18
CA SER A 117 -3.63 15.00 -28.47
C SER A 117 -3.68 16.42 -27.86
N ASP A 118 -3.02 16.62 -26.72
CA ASP A 118 -2.93 17.89 -25.97
C ASP A 118 -1.48 18.40 -25.88
N ASN A 119 -0.54 17.76 -26.60
CA ASN A 119 0.90 18.04 -26.55
C ASN A 119 1.46 18.07 -25.10
N THR A 120 0.92 17.23 -24.23
CA THR A 120 1.37 17.11 -22.83
C THR A 120 2.65 16.28 -22.77
N SER A 121 3.71 16.83 -22.21
CA SER A 121 4.96 16.12 -21.94
C SER A 121 4.85 15.19 -20.73
N GLU A 122 5.82 14.27 -20.57
CA GLU A 122 5.90 13.40 -19.39
C GLU A 122 5.96 14.18 -18.05
N SER A 123 6.64 15.33 -18.03
CA SER A 123 6.74 16.17 -16.82
C SER A 123 5.43 16.87 -16.49
N GLU A 124 4.68 17.30 -17.51
CA GLU A 124 3.35 17.89 -17.33
C GLU A 124 2.34 16.83 -16.90
N MET A 125 2.44 15.60 -17.41
CA MET A 125 1.64 14.44 -16.99
C MET A 125 1.83 14.15 -15.50
N LEU A 126 3.08 14.07 -15.03
CA LEU A 126 3.43 13.90 -13.61
C LEU A 126 2.93 15.06 -12.76
N SER A 127 3.03 16.29 -13.27
CA SER A 127 2.51 17.48 -12.58
C SER A 127 0.99 17.44 -12.47
N ALA A 128 0.29 16.97 -13.49
CA ALA A 128 -1.16 16.85 -13.50
C ALA A 128 -1.67 15.79 -12.50
N PHE A 129 -0.99 14.65 -12.36
CA PHE A 129 -1.27 13.68 -11.28
C PHE A 129 -1.10 14.32 -9.89
N ASN A 130 0.03 14.97 -9.64
CA ASN A 130 0.28 15.67 -8.39
C ASN A 130 -0.75 16.78 -8.11
N ASN A 131 -1.12 17.58 -9.11
CA ASN A 131 -2.09 18.68 -8.98
C ASN A 131 -3.49 18.16 -8.64
N ARG A 132 -3.87 16.98 -9.17
CA ARG A 132 -5.13 16.35 -8.80
C ARG A 132 -5.11 15.89 -7.34
N MET A 133 -4.09 15.13 -6.94
CA MET A 133 -3.95 14.63 -5.58
C MET A 133 -3.88 15.77 -4.56
N GLN A 134 -3.04 16.78 -4.81
CA GLN A 134 -2.93 17.97 -3.96
C GLN A 134 -4.26 18.70 -3.82
N GLY A 135 -4.96 18.94 -4.93
CA GLY A 135 -6.27 19.62 -4.87
C GLY A 135 -7.38 18.81 -4.21
N LEU A 136 -7.23 17.49 -4.08
CA LEU A 136 -8.12 16.65 -3.29
C LEU A 136 -7.74 16.68 -1.80
N SER A 137 -6.44 16.65 -1.48
CA SER A 137 -5.93 16.65 -0.11
C SER A 137 -6.14 17.96 0.63
N GLU A 138 -6.35 19.07 -0.07
CA GLU A 138 -6.70 20.36 0.53
C GLU A 138 -8.05 20.36 1.26
N GLN A 139 -8.85 19.31 1.11
CA GLN A 139 -10.11 19.15 1.84
C GLN A 139 -9.84 18.82 3.32
N PRO A 140 -10.24 19.68 4.28
CA PRO A 140 -9.75 19.61 5.67
C PRO A 140 -9.99 18.29 6.42
N SER A 141 -10.98 17.51 6.01
CA SER A 141 -11.38 16.26 6.67
C SER A 141 -10.96 15.00 5.90
N LEU A 142 -10.14 15.12 4.86
CA LEU A 142 -9.77 14.01 3.98
C LEU A 142 -8.31 13.60 4.15
N VAL A 143 -8.08 12.36 4.58
CA VAL A 143 -6.76 11.74 4.49
C VAL A 143 -6.66 10.96 3.18
N LEU A 144 -5.88 11.49 2.24
CA LEU A 144 -5.68 10.88 0.92
C LEU A 144 -4.53 9.87 0.95
N GLY A 145 -4.74 8.72 0.31
CA GLY A 145 -3.67 7.80 -0.05
C GLY A 145 -3.80 7.32 -1.49
N SER A 146 -2.76 6.67 -2.00
CA SER A 146 -2.71 6.23 -3.39
C SER A 146 -1.84 4.98 -3.58
N GLU A 147 -1.86 4.41 -4.78
CA GLU A 147 -1.11 3.22 -5.15
C GLU A 147 0.39 3.54 -5.27
N ASP A 148 1.24 2.64 -4.77
CA ASP A 148 2.70 2.75 -4.72
C ASP A 148 3.26 3.88 -3.86
N GLY A 149 2.95 5.15 -4.15
CA GLY A 149 3.65 6.28 -3.53
C GLY A 149 5.00 6.56 -4.20
N ASN A 150 5.06 6.52 -5.52
CA ASN A 150 6.28 6.79 -6.26
C ASN A 150 6.77 8.23 -6.01
N SER A 151 8.09 8.40 -5.79
CA SER A 151 8.77 9.69 -5.57
C SER A 151 8.40 10.84 -6.52
N LEU A 152 7.99 10.55 -7.75
CA LEU A 152 7.60 11.58 -8.73
C LEU A 152 6.15 12.05 -8.57
N THR A 153 5.32 11.29 -7.86
CA THR A 153 3.88 11.50 -7.69
C THR A 153 3.43 11.21 -6.27
N THR A 154 4.01 11.90 -5.28
CA THR A 154 3.62 11.79 -3.86
C THR A 154 2.99 13.07 -3.29
N LYS A 155 2.81 14.12 -4.09
CA LYS A 155 2.28 15.38 -3.55
C LYS A 155 0.81 15.24 -3.18
N GLY A 156 0.50 15.51 -1.91
CA GLY A 156 -0.85 15.52 -1.36
C GLY A 156 -1.30 14.19 -0.74
N ILE A 157 -0.51 13.12 -0.80
CA ILE A 157 -0.86 11.86 -0.13
C ILE A 157 -0.25 11.79 1.26
N ALA A 158 -1.00 11.24 2.22
CA ALA A 158 -0.52 10.94 3.57
C ALA A 158 -0.06 9.49 3.71
N PHE A 159 -0.61 8.58 2.90
CA PHE A 159 -0.25 7.17 2.91
C PHE A 159 -0.23 6.55 1.53
N ALA A 160 0.47 5.43 1.38
CA ALA A 160 0.52 4.68 0.13
C ALA A 160 0.34 3.17 0.33
N HIS A 161 -0.38 2.54 -0.59
CA HIS A 161 -0.38 1.08 -0.72
C HIS A 161 0.72 0.66 -1.69
N GLY A 162 1.99 0.63 -1.27
CA GLY A 162 3.01 0.01 -2.11
C GLY A 162 4.48 0.22 -1.76
N LEU A 163 5.35 -0.17 -2.67
CA LEU A 163 6.82 -0.18 -2.56
C LEU A 163 7.47 -1.01 -1.43
N GLU A 164 6.89 -1.21 -0.24
CA GLU A 164 7.50 -2.12 0.77
C GLU A 164 7.52 -3.57 0.30
N THR A 165 6.46 -3.94 -0.42
CA THR A 165 6.45 -5.15 -1.24
C THR A 165 5.72 -4.78 -2.52
N ILE A 166 6.49 -4.53 -3.59
CA ILE A 166 5.96 -4.33 -4.94
C ILE A 166 5.26 -5.60 -5.43
N GLY A 167 4.35 -5.46 -6.40
CA GLY A 167 3.81 -6.63 -7.08
C GLY A 167 4.92 -7.43 -7.77
N PHE A 168 4.80 -8.75 -7.80
CA PHE A 168 5.66 -9.64 -8.59
C PHE A 168 4.95 -10.96 -8.93
N GLY A 169 5.58 -11.81 -9.75
CA GLY A 169 5.11 -13.17 -10.03
C GLY A 169 4.03 -13.29 -11.10
N TRP A 170 3.49 -12.21 -11.65
CA TRP A 170 2.48 -12.25 -12.73
C TRP A 170 3.03 -12.69 -14.10
N THR A 171 4.34 -12.82 -14.26
CA THR A 171 4.97 -13.42 -15.45
C THR A 171 5.47 -14.84 -15.20
N ASP A 172 5.53 -15.29 -13.94
CA ASP A 172 5.99 -16.63 -13.59
C ASP A 172 4.81 -17.62 -13.68
N LYS A 173 4.96 -18.65 -14.52
CA LYS A 173 3.91 -19.66 -14.75
C LYS A 173 3.52 -20.41 -13.47
N ASP A 174 4.48 -20.70 -12.58
CA ASP A 174 4.20 -21.40 -11.32
C ASP A 174 3.46 -20.51 -10.32
N MET A 175 3.63 -19.19 -10.42
CA MET A 175 2.98 -18.24 -9.52
C MET A 175 1.63 -17.75 -10.05
N LYS A 176 1.48 -17.63 -11.37
CA LYS A 176 0.26 -17.10 -12.00
C LYS A 176 -0.72 -18.15 -12.51
N GLU A 177 -0.26 -19.29 -13.01
CA GLU A 177 -1.09 -20.20 -13.81
C GLU A 177 -1.23 -21.58 -13.17
N ASN A 178 -0.14 -22.11 -12.62
CA ASN A 178 -0.09 -23.46 -12.05
C ASN A 178 -0.81 -23.53 -10.69
N ARG A 179 -2.09 -23.86 -10.67
CA ARG A 179 -2.91 -23.91 -9.44
C ARG A 179 -2.43 -24.92 -8.38
N GLN A 180 -1.63 -25.92 -8.78
CA GLN A 180 -1.07 -26.93 -7.88
C GLN A 180 0.27 -26.52 -7.29
N SER A 181 0.88 -25.44 -7.81
CA SER A 181 2.12 -24.90 -7.29
C SER A 181 1.92 -24.33 -5.88
N PRO A 182 2.86 -24.56 -4.94
CA PRO A 182 2.84 -23.88 -3.64
C PRO A 182 3.10 -22.36 -3.75
N TYR A 183 3.53 -21.89 -4.93
CA TYR A 183 3.79 -20.48 -5.23
C TYR A 183 2.60 -19.78 -5.90
N PHE A 184 1.53 -20.52 -6.22
CA PHE A 184 0.37 -19.98 -6.90
C PHE A 184 -0.27 -18.85 -6.08
N LEU A 185 -0.31 -17.65 -6.68
CA LEU A 185 -0.79 -16.44 -6.03
C LEU A 185 -2.30 -16.45 -5.78
N GLY A 186 -3.06 -17.34 -6.42
CA GLY A 186 -4.50 -17.44 -6.22
C GLY A 186 -5.30 -16.92 -7.42
N ARG A 187 -6.59 -17.24 -7.41
CA ARG A 187 -7.56 -16.83 -8.43
C ARG A 187 -8.24 -15.52 -8.01
N TRP A 188 -8.68 -14.74 -8.97
CA TRP A 188 -9.59 -13.60 -8.75
C TRP A 188 -11.04 -14.07 -8.53
N TYR A 189 -11.23 -15.07 -7.66
CA TYR A 189 -12.52 -15.69 -7.34
C TYR A 189 -12.42 -16.43 -6.01
N PRO A 190 -13.51 -16.55 -5.22
CA PRO A 190 -14.83 -15.91 -5.39
C PRO A 190 -14.80 -14.40 -5.14
N ASP A 191 -15.78 -13.66 -5.66
CA ASP A 191 -15.81 -12.20 -5.61
C ASP A 191 -15.71 -11.62 -4.19
N HIS A 192 -16.39 -12.25 -3.22
CA HIS A 192 -16.42 -11.81 -1.82
C HIS A 192 -15.20 -12.24 -0.99
N LYS A 193 -14.36 -13.14 -1.53
CA LYS A 193 -13.14 -13.65 -0.87
C LYS A 193 -12.14 -14.18 -1.90
N PRO A 194 -11.56 -13.33 -2.77
CA PRO A 194 -10.71 -13.84 -3.85
C PRO A 194 -9.50 -14.60 -3.30
N ASP A 195 -9.24 -15.80 -3.81
CA ASP A 195 -8.05 -16.58 -3.47
C ASP A 195 -6.77 -15.75 -3.63
N PHE A 196 -6.74 -14.84 -4.62
CA PHE A 196 -5.61 -13.96 -4.87
C PHE A 196 -5.21 -13.15 -3.63
N PHE A 197 -6.16 -12.74 -2.78
CA PHE A 197 -5.86 -12.00 -1.55
C PHE A 197 -5.76 -12.90 -0.32
N PHE A 198 -6.59 -13.94 -0.23
CA PHE A 198 -6.77 -14.70 1.01
C PHE A 198 -6.06 -16.05 1.05
N LYS A 199 -5.74 -16.65 -0.10
CA LYS A 199 -4.98 -17.90 -0.15
C LYS A 199 -3.51 -17.62 0.20
N PRO A 200 -2.94 -18.30 1.21
CA PRO A 200 -1.51 -18.20 1.47
C PRO A 200 -0.69 -18.80 0.32
N ALA A 201 0.44 -18.18 0.01
CA ALA A 201 1.40 -18.67 -0.98
C ALA A 201 2.80 -18.74 -0.36
N LYS A 202 3.71 -19.46 -1.02
CA LYS A 202 5.15 -19.33 -0.81
C LYS A 202 5.74 -18.41 -1.87
N VAL A 203 6.85 -17.75 -1.55
CA VAL A 203 7.67 -17.04 -2.53
C VAL A 203 8.69 -18.00 -3.13
N LYS A 204 8.74 -18.05 -4.46
CA LYS A 204 9.67 -18.85 -5.27
C LYS A 204 11.01 -18.11 -5.43
N GLU A 205 12.10 -18.85 -5.63
CA GLU A 205 13.35 -18.22 -6.13
C GLU A 205 13.20 -17.79 -7.60
N PRO A 206 13.85 -16.70 -8.04
CA PRO A 206 14.76 -15.84 -7.26
C PRO A 206 14.05 -14.74 -6.45
N TYR A 207 12.73 -14.58 -6.57
CA TYR A 207 11.97 -13.51 -5.90
C TYR A 207 12.14 -13.53 -4.39
N LYS A 208 12.21 -14.73 -3.80
CA LYS A 208 12.47 -14.92 -2.36
C LYS A 208 13.75 -14.19 -1.95
N SER A 209 14.86 -14.49 -2.61
CA SER A 209 16.14 -13.89 -2.27
C SER A 209 16.21 -12.40 -2.61
N LEU A 210 15.69 -12.02 -3.78
CA LEU A 210 15.77 -10.65 -4.28
C LEU A 210 14.92 -9.66 -3.48
N LEU A 211 13.73 -10.07 -3.03
CA LEU A 211 12.77 -9.15 -2.42
C LEU A 211 12.72 -9.23 -0.88
N PHE A 212 13.15 -10.35 -0.28
CA PHE A 212 12.87 -10.62 1.14
C PHE A 212 14.07 -11.09 1.96
N SER A 213 15.25 -11.31 1.36
CA SER A 213 16.45 -11.63 2.14
C SER A 213 16.98 -10.38 2.83
N PRO A 214 17.07 -10.35 4.18
CA PRO A 214 17.46 -9.16 4.91
C PRO A 214 18.86 -8.67 4.50
N GLN A 215 19.79 -9.59 4.22
CA GLN A 215 21.15 -9.27 3.81
C GLN A 215 21.29 -8.38 2.56
N TYR A 216 20.24 -8.27 1.73
CA TYR A 216 20.22 -7.43 0.53
C TYR A 216 19.22 -6.27 0.63
N ARG A 217 18.50 -6.14 1.74
CA ARG A 217 17.48 -5.11 1.94
C ARG A 217 18.09 -3.87 2.59
N VAL A 218 17.84 -2.73 1.97
CA VAL A 218 18.23 -1.40 2.46
C VAL A 218 17.00 -0.49 2.34
N PRO A 219 16.68 0.34 3.35
CA PRO A 219 15.47 1.17 3.39
C PRO A 219 15.54 2.42 2.48
N LEU A 220 15.95 2.30 1.22
CA LEU A 220 16.21 3.46 0.34
C LEU A 220 15.01 4.41 0.18
N TYR A 221 13.79 3.87 0.13
CA TYR A 221 12.59 4.71 0.07
C TYR A 221 12.36 5.42 1.41
N GLN A 222 12.43 4.70 2.52
CA GLN A 222 12.20 5.24 3.86
C GLN A 222 13.27 6.25 4.28
N THR A 223 14.52 6.11 3.83
CA THR A 223 15.57 7.12 4.07
C THR A 223 15.24 8.49 3.46
N VAL A 224 14.33 8.54 2.48
CA VAL A 224 13.93 9.79 1.83
C VAL A 224 12.53 10.24 2.27
N PHE A 225 11.60 9.30 2.44
CA PHE A 225 10.16 9.61 2.55
C PHE A 225 9.51 9.18 3.87
N HIS A 226 10.25 8.65 4.85
CA HIS A 226 9.64 8.10 6.07
C HIS A 226 8.83 9.13 6.86
N ASP A 227 9.29 10.38 6.91
CA ASP A 227 8.60 11.51 7.55
C ASP A 227 7.74 12.33 6.58
N GLU A 228 7.56 11.86 5.35
CA GLU A 228 6.70 12.50 4.33
C GLU A 228 5.45 11.68 4.00
N VAL A 229 5.61 10.37 3.77
CA VAL A 229 4.51 9.47 3.33
C VAL A 229 4.54 8.15 4.09
N ILE A 230 3.44 7.81 4.74
CA ILE A 230 3.28 6.52 5.41
C ILE A 230 3.13 5.42 4.35
N ASN A 231 4.20 4.68 4.12
CA ASN A 231 4.23 3.65 3.10
C ASN A 231 3.93 2.25 3.64
N THR A 232 3.35 1.37 2.83
CA THR A 232 2.87 0.04 3.27
C THR A 232 3.14 -1.04 2.22
N HIS A 233 2.60 -2.25 2.35
CA HIS A 233 2.67 -3.21 1.25
C HIS A 233 1.76 -2.80 0.09
N HIS A 234 2.06 -3.26 -1.13
CA HIS A 234 1.06 -3.19 -2.19
C HIS A 234 -0.10 -4.12 -1.83
N TRP A 235 -1.33 -3.68 -2.09
CA TRP A 235 -2.59 -4.40 -1.82
C TRP A 235 -2.70 -5.79 -2.49
N HIS A 236 -1.75 -6.19 -3.35
CA HIS A 236 -1.67 -7.57 -3.85
C HIS A 236 -1.06 -8.54 -2.85
N SER A 237 -0.29 -8.03 -1.89
CA SER A 237 0.62 -8.81 -1.05
C SER A 237 0.54 -8.31 0.38
N ASP A 238 -0.61 -8.45 1.00
CA ASP A 238 -0.78 -8.12 2.42
C ASP A 238 0.22 -8.90 3.31
N SER A 239 0.38 -8.49 4.57
CA SER A 239 1.42 -8.99 5.47
C SER A 239 1.37 -10.52 5.66
N LEU A 240 0.18 -11.14 5.51
CA LEU A 240 -0.04 -12.57 5.74
C LEU A 240 0.05 -13.43 4.46
N LYS A 241 0.21 -12.82 3.30
CA LYS A 241 0.21 -13.51 2.00
C LYS A 241 1.27 -14.61 1.88
N PHE A 242 2.50 -14.33 2.33
CA PHE A 242 3.67 -15.14 2.03
C PHE A 242 4.19 -15.90 3.25
N THR A 243 3.76 -17.15 3.38
CA THR A 243 4.02 -18.00 4.56
C THR A 243 5.50 -18.20 4.86
N ASN A 244 6.33 -18.46 3.84
CA ASN A 244 7.74 -18.70 4.05
C ASN A 244 8.54 -17.41 4.31
N MET A 245 7.97 -16.23 4.02
CA MET A 245 8.62 -14.92 4.17
C MET A 245 8.08 -14.11 5.35
N LYS A 246 7.09 -14.62 6.08
CA LYS A 246 6.35 -13.88 7.11
C LYS A 246 7.29 -13.18 8.10
N THR A 247 8.17 -13.93 8.77
CA THR A 247 9.13 -13.39 9.74
C THR A 247 9.99 -12.27 9.15
N ASN A 248 10.60 -12.48 7.98
CA ASN A 248 11.45 -11.46 7.36
C ASN A 248 10.66 -10.20 7.02
N ARG A 249 9.45 -10.34 6.49
CA ARG A 249 8.59 -9.20 6.13
C ARG A 249 8.17 -8.41 7.35
N ASP A 250 7.72 -9.12 8.39
CA ASP A 250 7.26 -8.50 9.62
C ASP A 250 8.38 -7.73 10.33
N LEU A 251 9.56 -8.35 10.47
CA LEU A 251 10.72 -7.69 11.07
C LEU A 251 11.23 -6.52 10.21
N THR A 252 11.16 -6.63 8.89
CA THR A 252 11.49 -5.52 7.99
C THR A 252 10.52 -4.36 8.17
N ALA A 253 9.22 -4.64 8.26
CA ALA A 253 8.20 -3.62 8.46
C ALA A 253 8.39 -2.89 9.80
N MET A 254 8.68 -3.61 10.88
CA MET A 254 9.02 -3.01 12.19
C MET A 254 10.32 -2.21 12.12
N LEU A 255 11.38 -2.77 11.54
CA LEU A 255 12.69 -2.10 11.40
C LEU A 255 12.57 -0.78 10.63
N TYR A 256 11.73 -0.74 9.60
CA TYR A 256 11.52 0.43 8.76
C TYR A 256 10.35 1.31 9.25
N ASN A 257 9.70 0.93 10.35
CA ASN A 257 8.54 1.60 10.93
C ASN A 257 7.40 1.85 9.93
N THR A 258 7.09 0.83 9.12
CA THR A 258 5.97 0.84 8.17
C THR A 258 4.81 -0.04 8.67
N PRO A 259 3.54 0.39 8.58
CA PRO A 259 2.43 -0.37 9.14
C PRO A 259 2.14 -1.65 8.34
N ALA A 260 1.64 -2.67 9.06
CA ALA A 260 1.15 -3.89 8.44
C ALA A 260 -0.12 -3.63 7.60
N MET A 261 -0.30 -4.45 6.56
CA MET A 261 -1.52 -4.47 5.75
C MET A 261 -2.20 -5.83 5.93
N VAL A 262 -3.47 -5.83 6.32
CA VAL A 262 -4.23 -7.06 6.55
C VAL A 262 -5.59 -6.94 5.86
N HIS A 263 -5.83 -7.77 4.86
CA HIS A 263 -7.19 -7.91 4.30
C HIS A 263 -8.09 -8.69 5.25
N LEU A 264 -9.35 -8.30 5.30
CA LEU A 264 -10.38 -8.98 6.08
C LEU A 264 -11.61 -9.19 5.21
N THR A 265 -12.14 -10.41 5.22
CA THR A 265 -13.51 -10.64 4.77
C THR A 265 -14.50 -10.48 5.91
N ARG A 266 -15.79 -10.32 5.57
CA ARG A 266 -16.86 -10.22 6.58
C ARG A 266 -16.86 -11.39 7.56
N ASP A 267 -16.67 -12.63 7.09
CA ASP A 267 -16.64 -13.83 7.94
C ASP A 267 -15.43 -13.86 8.89
N GLU A 268 -14.34 -13.19 8.53
CA GLU A 268 -13.15 -13.04 9.37
C GLU A 268 -13.32 -11.91 10.38
N ALA A 269 -13.91 -10.79 9.97
CA ALA A 269 -14.13 -9.62 10.81
C ALA A 269 -15.09 -9.88 11.99
N VAL A 270 -16.08 -10.77 11.81
CA VAL A 270 -17.07 -11.08 12.86
C VAL A 270 -16.61 -12.14 13.87
N LYS A 271 -15.45 -12.77 13.67
CA LYS A 271 -14.95 -13.84 14.54
C LYS A 271 -13.69 -13.36 15.27
N SER A 272 -13.78 -13.12 16.58
CA SER A 272 -12.62 -12.78 17.41
C SER A 272 -11.50 -13.84 17.38
N THR A 273 -11.82 -15.07 16.97
CA THR A 273 -10.85 -16.16 16.77
C THR A 273 -10.15 -16.15 15.41
N SER A 274 -10.50 -15.22 14.52
CA SER A 274 -9.90 -15.07 13.18
C SER A 274 -8.37 -14.95 13.27
N PRO A 275 -7.60 -15.83 12.60
CA PRO A 275 -6.14 -15.73 12.56
C PRO A 275 -5.65 -14.37 12.05
N ARG A 276 -6.36 -13.77 11.09
CA ARG A 276 -6.02 -12.46 10.52
C ARG A 276 -6.23 -11.33 11.52
N LEU A 277 -7.30 -11.37 12.32
CA LEU A 277 -7.52 -10.39 13.39
C LEU A 277 -6.49 -10.54 14.53
N LYS A 278 -6.16 -11.78 14.91
CA LYS A 278 -5.09 -12.03 15.89
C LYS A 278 -3.75 -11.48 15.42
N ALA A 279 -3.40 -11.71 14.15
CA ALA A 279 -2.20 -11.14 13.55
C ALA A 279 -2.24 -9.62 13.52
N LEU A 280 -3.35 -9.01 13.10
CA LEU A 280 -3.50 -7.55 13.10
C LEU A 280 -3.28 -6.95 14.49
N LYS A 281 -3.89 -7.54 15.52
CA LYS A 281 -3.68 -7.11 16.91
C LYS A 281 -2.22 -7.25 17.33
N HIS A 282 -1.59 -8.38 17.03
CA HIS A 282 -0.18 -8.61 17.37
C HIS A 282 0.77 -7.64 16.68
N TYR A 283 0.49 -7.27 15.42
CA TYR A 283 1.24 -6.20 14.76
C TYR A 283 1.03 -4.87 15.49
N GLN A 284 -0.22 -4.53 15.82
CA GLN A 284 -0.55 -3.28 16.52
C GLN A 284 0.16 -3.20 17.88
N ASP A 285 0.17 -4.27 18.68
CA ASP A 285 0.77 -4.30 20.02
C ASP A 285 2.27 -3.90 20.01
N GLY A 286 3.00 -4.19 18.93
CA GLY A 286 4.40 -3.76 18.75
C GLY A 286 4.55 -2.44 17.99
N PHE A 287 3.74 -2.24 16.95
CA PHE A 287 3.89 -1.14 16.00
C PHE A 287 3.38 0.19 16.56
N GLU A 288 2.24 0.20 17.24
CA GLU A 288 1.57 1.42 17.72
C GLU A 288 2.48 2.32 18.57
N PRO A 289 3.10 1.85 19.67
CA PRO A 289 3.96 2.71 20.49
C PRO A 289 5.22 3.21 19.75
N ILE A 290 5.76 2.38 18.85
CA ILE A 290 6.92 2.75 18.03
C ILE A 290 6.53 3.84 17.04
N HIS A 291 5.41 3.65 16.33
CA HIS A 291 4.99 4.57 15.29
C HIS A 291 4.48 5.90 15.84
N GLU A 292 3.82 5.91 17.00
CA GLU A 292 3.44 7.15 17.69
C GLU A 292 4.65 8.07 17.93
N GLN A 293 5.80 7.50 18.27
CA GLN A 293 7.06 8.25 18.44
C GLN A 293 7.69 8.66 17.09
N LEU A 294 7.60 7.78 16.09
CA LEU A 294 8.45 7.87 14.90
C LEU A 294 7.78 8.38 13.62
N TRP A 295 6.44 8.44 13.54
CA TRP A 295 5.73 8.69 12.28
C TRP A 295 6.15 9.97 11.53
N ASN A 296 6.70 10.97 12.23
CA ASN A 296 7.19 12.23 11.65
C ASN A 296 8.71 12.44 11.82
N LYS A 297 9.47 11.36 11.98
CA LYS A 297 10.93 11.40 12.16
C LYS A 297 11.63 10.83 10.94
N ALA A 298 12.49 11.60 10.28
CA ALA A 298 13.33 11.04 9.21
C ALA A 298 14.11 9.80 9.68
N LEU A 299 14.20 8.78 8.82
CA LEU A 299 15.11 7.65 8.99
C LEU A 299 16.49 8.08 8.45
N ILE A 300 17.43 8.37 9.36
CA ILE A 300 18.69 9.05 9.03
C ILE A 300 19.90 8.13 8.91
N ASP A 301 19.81 6.89 9.42
CA ASP A 301 20.90 5.92 9.31
C ASP A 301 20.38 4.48 9.24
N PHE A 302 21.14 3.63 8.53
CA PHE A 302 20.93 2.19 8.45
C PHE A 302 22.28 1.45 8.53
N SER A 303 22.34 0.41 9.36
CA SER A 303 23.57 -0.36 9.58
C SER A 303 23.30 -1.86 9.66
N TRP A 304 24.17 -2.66 9.02
CA TRP A 304 24.29 -4.09 9.33
C TRP A 304 25.19 -4.27 10.55
N LEU A 305 24.68 -4.92 11.60
CA LEU A 305 25.42 -5.11 12.86
C LEU A 305 26.30 -6.37 12.86
N ASN A 306 26.10 -7.25 11.86
CA ASN A 306 26.91 -8.43 11.62
C ASN A 306 27.21 -8.62 10.11
N SER A 307 28.23 -9.41 9.79
CA SER A 307 28.67 -9.64 8.41
C SER A 307 27.70 -10.49 7.58
N LYS A 308 26.76 -11.19 8.23
CA LYS A 308 25.73 -11.99 7.56
C LYS A 308 24.52 -11.15 7.12
N GLY A 309 24.43 -9.90 7.57
CA GLY A 309 23.30 -9.01 7.33
C GLY A 309 22.00 -9.43 8.00
N THR A 310 22.05 -10.33 8.99
CA THR A 310 20.88 -10.85 9.72
C THR A 310 20.57 -10.09 11.01
N ALA A 311 21.44 -9.17 11.42
CA ALA A 311 21.17 -8.20 12.47
C ALA A 311 21.32 -6.81 11.88
N GLN A 312 20.28 -5.98 11.98
CA GLN A 312 20.20 -4.68 11.31
C GLN A 312 19.68 -3.62 12.27
N GLN A 313 20.07 -2.36 12.05
CA GLN A 313 19.60 -1.22 12.82
C GLN A 313 19.18 -0.09 11.89
N THR A 314 18.07 0.57 12.23
CA THR A 314 17.70 1.90 11.72
C THR A 314 17.80 2.92 12.85
N THR A 315 18.16 4.16 12.51
CA THR A 315 18.19 5.29 13.44
C THR A 315 17.34 6.43 12.89
N PHE A 316 16.56 7.06 13.75
CA PHE A 316 15.66 8.14 13.42
C PHE A 316 16.18 9.48 13.92
N SER A 317 15.67 10.58 13.35
CA SER A 317 16.16 11.95 13.60
C SER A 317 16.04 12.43 15.06
N ASP A 318 15.21 11.80 15.87
CA ASP A 318 15.11 12.08 17.32
C ASP A 318 16.08 11.24 18.17
N GLY A 319 16.91 10.41 17.54
CA GLY A 319 17.87 9.52 18.19
C GLY A 319 17.33 8.12 18.51
N SER A 320 16.05 7.85 18.26
CA SER A 320 15.46 6.52 18.42
C SER A 320 16.12 5.50 17.48
N LYS A 321 16.19 4.25 17.92
CA LYS A 321 16.81 3.15 17.17
C LYS A 321 15.90 1.93 17.17
N ILE A 322 15.80 1.24 16.04
CA ILE A 322 15.16 -0.08 15.96
C ILE A 322 16.21 -1.07 15.52
N ILE A 323 16.41 -2.13 16.31
CA ILE A 323 17.34 -3.22 16.00
C ILE A 323 16.52 -4.47 15.71
N ALA A 324 16.73 -5.10 14.56
CA ALA A 324 16.05 -6.33 14.16
C ALA A 324 17.03 -7.50 14.04
N ASN A 325 16.67 -8.64 14.63
CA ASN A 325 17.39 -9.91 14.50
C ASN A 325 16.55 -10.89 13.67
N PHE A 326 16.97 -11.11 12.43
CA PHE A 326 16.34 -12.01 11.47
C PHE A 326 16.79 -13.47 11.61
N SER A 327 17.72 -13.78 12.52
CA SER A 327 18.22 -15.14 12.73
C SER A 327 17.37 -15.92 13.73
N ASP A 328 17.62 -17.23 13.78
CA ASP A 328 17.04 -18.18 14.72
C ASP A 328 17.84 -18.27 16.04
N GLN A 329 18.90 -17.47 16.19
CA GLN A 329 19.73 -17.39 17.39
C GLN A 329 19.62 -16.01 18.03
N VAL A 330 19.92 -15.91 19.31
CA VAL A 330 20.06 -14.61 19.98
C VAL A 330 21.20 -13.82 19.35
N PHE A 331 20.99 -12.53 19.13
CA PHE A 331 22.03 -11.60 18.71
C PHE A 331 22.48 -10.81 19.94
N ASP A 332 23.68 -11.13 20.41
CA ASP A 332 24.33 -10.49 21.55
C ASP A 332 25.67 -9.90 21.09
N LYS A 333 25.81 -8.58 21.17
CA LYS A 333 27.04 -7.85 20.82
C LYS A 333 27.16 -6.53 21.59
N GLY A 334 28.08 -6.49 22.55
CA GLY A 334 28.27 -5.30 23.39
C GLY A 334 27.05 -5.12 24.30
N ASP A 335 26.39 -3.96 24.22
CA ASP A 335 25.17 -3.68 24.99
C ASP A 335 23.88 -4.02 24.22
N ILE A 336 23.98 -4.68 23.07
CA ILE A 336 22.85 -5.04 22.22
C ILE A 336 22.49 -6.50 22.47
N ASP A 337 21.32 -6.74 23.04
CA ASP A 337 20.70 -8.07 23.20
C ASP A 337 19.32 -8.09 22.51
N VAL A 338 19.21 -8.90 21.45
CA VAL A 338 17.97 -9.06 20.67
C VAL A 338 17.71 -10.55 20.43
N ALA A 339 16.58 -11.05 20.95
CA ALA A 339 16.18 -12.44 20.80
C ALA A 339 16.01 -12.85 19.32
N ALA A 340 16.03 -14.15 19.06
CA ALA A 340 15.78 -14.70 17.73
C ALA A 340 14.43 -14.23 17.16
N ALA A 341 14.40 -13.89 15.86
CA ALA A 341 13.22 -13.46 15.13
C ALA A 341 12.42 -12.32 15.81
N SER A 342 13.14 -11.32 16.33
CA SER A 342 12.56 -10.22 17.10
C SER A 342 13.19 -8.86 16.79
N ILE A 343 12.54 -7.80 17.25
CA ILE A 343 13.08 -6.45 17.29
C ILE A 343 13.25 -5.95 18.74
N ASN A 344 14.17 -5.01 18.91
CA ASN A 344 14.33 -4.18 20.09
C ASN A 344 14.35 -2.71 19.64
N ALA A 345 13.29 -1.97 19.94
CA ALA A 345 13.19 -0.54 19.66
C ALA A 345 13.54 0.25 20.93
N ILE A 346 14.50 1.17 20.82
CA ILE A 346 14.95 2.05 21.89
C ILE A 346 14.53 3.46 21.47
N LEU A 347 13.47 3.98 22.10
CA LEU A 347 12.82 5.22 21.71
C LEU A 347 13.41 6.41 22.48
N SER A 348 13.39 7.59 21.87
CA SER A 348 13.93 8.83 22.46
C SER A 348 13.16 9.29 23.71
N ASN A 349 11.92 8.83 23.88
CA ASN A 349 11.10 9.04 25.07
C ASN A 349 11.50 8.15 26.27
N GLY A 350 12.49 7.26 26.10
CA GLY A 350 12.99 6.34 27.12
C GLY A 350 12.32 4.95 27.14
N GLU A 351 11.30 4.72 26.31
CA GLU A 351 10.66 3.42 26.19
C GLU A 351 11.53 2.43 25.41
N VAL A 352 11.44 1.16 25.82
CA VAL A 352 12.09 0.05 25.12
C VAL A 352 11.03 -0.99 24.76
N ILE A 353 10.79 -1.16 23.46
CA ILE A 353 9.78 -2.08 22.93
C ILE A 353 10.46 -3.30 22.36
N LYS A 354 10.15 -4.48 22.92
CA LYS A 354 10.60 -5.78 22.40
C LYS A 354 9.42 -6.48 21.75
N TRP A 355 9.57 -6.90 20.49
CA TRP A 355 8.49 -7.55 19.74
C TRP A 355 9.01 -8.72 18.91
N LYS A 356 8.29 -9.84 18.89
CA LYS A 356 8.65 -11.05 18.14
C LYS A 356 7.68 -11.28 16.98
N ALA A 357 8.19 -11.75 15.84
CA ALA A 357 7.36 -11.99 14.66
C ALA A 357 6.35 -13.14 14.80
N GLU A 358 6.67 -14.11 15.64
CA GLU A 358 5.75 -15.19 16.00
C GLU A 358 4.68 -14.69 16.96
N LEU A 359 3.43 -15.05 16.66
CA LEU A 359 2.31 -14.92 17.59
C LEU A 359 2.53 -15.93 18.73
N ASN A 360 2.63 -15.44 19.96
CA ASN A 360 2.72 -16.29 21.16
C ASN A 360 1.44 -17.11 21.38
#